data_AF-A0A7C5UJL2-F1
#
_entry.id   AF-A0A7C5UJL2-F1
#
_cell.length_a   1.000
_cell.length_b   1.000
_cell.length_c   1.000
_cell.angle_alpha   90.00
_cell.angle_beta   90.00
_cell.angle_gamma   90.00
#
_symmetry.space_group_name_H-M   'P 1'
#
loop_
_entity.id
_entity.type
_entity.pdbx_description
1 polymer ?
#
loop_
_entity_poly.entity_id
_entity_poly.type
_entity_poly.pdbx_seq_one_letter_code
_entity_poly.pdbx_strand_id
1 'polypeptide(L)'
;MSILDNETIKIILQFQRNEITEHLVYKALARFGKNEPNRALLEKISEEELIHYNIWKKYSQEEVKPNYFLVWFYALLARVLGSTFAIKLMESGEKTAQTAYSKISSQVPEAKDIYKQEIDHEQALIRLIDEEKLYYMGSVVL
;
A
#
# COMPACT_ATOMS: atom_id res chain seq x y z
N MET A 1 -25.00 9.41 -13.26
CA MET A 1 -23.57 9.08 -13.19
C MET A 1 -22.84 10.20 -13.92
N SER A 2 -22.08 11.05 -13.24
CA SER A 2 -21.24 12.04 -13.93
C SER A 2 -20.24 11.27 -14.80
N ILE A 3 -20.14 11.66 -16.06
CA ILE A 3 -19.13 11.10 -16.97
C ILE A 3 -17.78 11.56 -16.42
N LEU A 4 -17.00 10.65 -15.83
CA LEU A 4 -15.64 10.94 -15.42
C LEU A 4 -14.84 11.31 -16.66
N ASP A 5 -14.03 12.36 -16.57
CA ASP A 5 -13.16 12.73 -17.68
C ASP A 5 -12.05 11.68 -17.90
N ASN A 6 -11.47 11.69 -19.10
CA ASN A 6 -10.45 10.72 -19.49
C ASN A 6 -9.15 10.80 -18.66
N GLU A 7 -8.82 11.96 -18.08
CA GLU A 7 -7.65 12.10 -17.21
C GLU A 7 -7.92 11.45 -15.86
N THR A 8 -9.11 11.66 -15.31
CA THR A 8 -9.59 11.06 -14.07
C THR A 8 -9.62 9.53 -14.18
N ILE A 9 -10.14 8.97 -15.28
CA ILE A 9 -10.12 7.51 -15.50
C ILE A 9 -8.70 6.96 -15.54
N LYS A 10 -7.75 7.64 -16.19
CA LYS A 10 -6.35 7.19 -16.23
C LYS A 10 -5.72 7.17 -14.83
N ILE A 11 -6.00 8.17 -14.01
CA ILE A 11 -5.53 8.22 -12.62
C ILE A 11 -6.13 7.07 -11.82
N ILE A 12 -7.44 6.82 -11.95
CA ILE A 12 -8.13 5.73 -11.26
C ILE A 12 -7.57 4.37 -11.66
N LEU A 13 -7.31 4.13 -12.95
CA LEU A 13 -6.70 2.88 -13.41
C LEU A 13 -5.28 2.68 -12.85
N GLN A 14 -4.53 3.78 -12.68
CA GLN A 14 -3.20 3.72 -12.05
C GLN A 14 -3.31 3.39 -10.56
N PHE A 15 -4.20 4.04 -9.82
CA PHE A 15 -4.47 3.71 -8.41
C PHE A 15 -4.94 2.28 -8.26
N GLN A 16 -5.94 1.87 -9.03
CA GLN A 16 -6.41 0.49 -9.06
C GLN A 16 -5.27 -0.50 -9.27
N ARG A 17 -4.33 -0.23 -10.18
CA ARG A 17 -3.17 -1.11 -10.38
C ARG A 17 -2.22 -1.15 -9.18
N ASN A 18 -2.03 -0.02 -8.52
CA ASN A 18 -1.18 0.10 -7.35
C ASN A 18 -1.79 -0.70 -6.19
N GLU A 19 -3.05 -0.46 -5.81
CA GLU A 19 -3.64 -1.14 -4.64
C GLU A 19 -3.60 -2.67 -4.78
N ILE A 20 -3.89 -3.21 -5.97
CA ILE A 20 -3.83 -4.68 -6.17
C ILE A 20 -2.40 -5.22 -6.16
N THR A 21 -1.42 -4.38 -6.50
CA THR A 21 0.01 -4.71 -6.38
C THR A 21 0.43 -4.66 -4.91
N GLU A 22 0.08 -3.61 -4.18
CA GLU A 22 0.35 -3.44 -2.75
C GLU A 22 -0.30 -4.54 -1.92
N HIS A 23 -1.58 -4.89 -2.19
CA HIS A 23 -2.25 -6.06 -1.63
C HIS A 23 -1.35 -7.31 -1.69
N LEU A 24 -0.83 -7.63 -2.88
CA LEU A 24 0.00 -8.81 -3.05
C LEU A 24 1.37 -8.68 -2.40
N VAL A 25 1.96 -7.48 -2.38
CA VAL A 25 3.23 -7.24 -1.69
C VAL A 25 3.05 -7.43 -0.19
N TYR A 26 2.11 -6.72 0.45
CA TYR A 26 1.83 -6.83 1.88
C TYR A 26 1.49 -8.27 2.28
N LYS A 27 0.67 -8.96 1.48
CA LYS A 27 0.36 -10.38 1.69
C LYS A 27 1.60 -11.28 1.61
N ALA A 28 2.54 -10.98 0.71
CA ALA A 28 3.81 -11.71 0.64
C ALA A 28 4.70 -11.39 1.86
N LEU A 29 4.82 -10.13 2.25
CA LEU A 29 5.62 -9.68 3.39
C LEU A 29 5.12 -10.27 4.72
N ALA A 30 3.80 -10.35 4.90
CA ALA A 30 3.17 -10.98 6.06
C ALA A 30 3.62 -12.44 6.26
N ARG A 31 3.93 -13.17 5.18
CA ARG A 31 4.40 -14.56 5.24
C ARG A 31 5.86 -14.70 5.67
N PHE A 32 6.66 -13.64 5.53
CA PHE A 32 8.09 -13.64 5.85
C PHE A 32 8.40 -12.96 7.19
N GLY A 33 7.42 -12.27 7.80
CA GLY A 33 7.57 -11.64 9.11
C GLY A 33 7.91 -12.67 10.19
N LYS A 34 9.01 -12.45 10.91
CA LYS A 34 9.45 -13.32 12.02
C LYS A 34 8.66 -13.08 13.32
N ASN A 35 7.95 -11.96 13.42
CA ASN A 35 7.18 -11.53 14.60
C ASN A 35 5.67 -11.48 14.28
N GLU A 36 4.86 -12.11 15.13
CA GLU A 36 3.39 -12.19 15.01
C GLU A 36 2.67 -10.82 14.88
N PRO A 37 3.03 -9.75 15.63
CA PRO A 37 2.36 -8.45 15.51
C PRO A 37 2.50 -7.83 14.11
N ASN A 38 3.64 -8.05 13.47
CA ASN A 38 3.96 -7.46 12.17
C ASN A 38 3.16 -8.14 11.06
N ARG A 39 2.94 -9.44 11.20
CA ARG A 39 2.12 -10.22 10.27
C ARG A 39 0.67 -9.77 10.30
N ALA A 40 0.06 -9.62 11.47
CA ALA A 40 -1.35 -9.21 11.59
C ALA A 40 -1.61 -7.82 10.99
N LEU A 41 -0.71 -6.86 11.21
CA LEU A 41 -0.82 -5.53 10.61
C LEU A 41 -0.70 -5.58 9.09
N LEU A 42 0.27 -6.32 8.55
CA LEU A 42 0.46 -6.45 7.10
C LEU A 42 -0.70 -7.20 6.43
N GLU A 43 -1.27 -8.22 7.08
CA GLU A 43 -2.48 -8.90 6.60
C GLU A 43 -3.68 -7.93 6.58
N LYS A 44 -3.84 -7.12 7.64
CA LYS A 44 -4.90 -6.11 7.72
C LYS A 44 -4.79 -5.10 6.57
N ILE A 45 -3.62 -4.47 6.41
CA ILE A 45 -3.38 -3.48 5.35
C ILE A 45 -3.59 -4.11 3.97
N SER A 46 -3.04 -5.31 3.75
CA SER A 46 -3.27 -6.09 2.52
C SER A 46 -4.75 -6.17 2.16
N GLU A 47 -5.63 -6.56 3.09
CA GLU A 47 -7.06 -6.67 2.80
C GLU A 47 -7.75 -5.31 2.63
N GLU A 48 -7.25 -4.24 3.27
CA GLU A 48 -7.70 -2.86 3.05
C GLU A 48 -7.37 -2.38 1.62
N GLU A 49 -6.15 -2.65 1.12
CA GLU A 49 -5.77 -2.37 -0.28
C GLU A 49 -6.68 -3.07 -1.30
N LEU A 50 -7.08 -4.31 -1.00
CA LEU A 50 -8.02 -5.03 -1.86
C LEU A 50 -9.41 -4.37 -1.86
N ILE A 51 -9.83 -3.77 -0.74
CA ILE A 51 -11.08 -2.99 -0.68
C ILE A 51 -10.94 -1.74 -1.56
N HIS A 52 -9.82 -1.02 -1.48
CA HIS A 52 -9.57 0.16 -2.32
C HIS A 52 -9.56 -0.18 -3.81
N TYR A 53 -8.87 -1.25 -4.21
CA TYR A 53 -8.92 -1.79 -5.57
C TYR A 53 -10.36 -1.97 -6.06
N ASN A 54 -11.22 -2.57 -5.22
CA ASN A 54 -12.60 -2.83 -5.56
C ASN A 54 -13.45 -1.54 -5.61
N ILE A 55 -13.11 -0.51 -4.83
CA ILE A 55 -13.74 0.81 -4.94
C ILE A 55 -13.35 1.43 -6.28
N TRP A 56 -12.06 1.47 -6.63
CA TRP A 56 -11.62 2.00 -7.92
C TRP A 56 -12.21 1.25 -9.11
N LYS A 57 -12.36 -0.07 -9.02
CA LYS A 57 -13.03 -0.91 -10.03
C LYS A 57 -14.47 -0.46 -10.31
N LYS A 58 -15.21 0.02 -9.30
CA LYS A 58 -16.57 0.57 -9.50
C LYS A 58 -16.56 1.84 -10.35
N TYR A 59 -15.46 2.59 -10.34
CA TYR A 59 -15.33 3.81 -11.11
C TYR A 59 -14.73 3.56 -12.50
N SER A 60 -13.69 2.73 -12.60
CA SER A 60 -13.05 2.39 -13.88
C SER A 60 -13.89 1.45 -14.72
N GLN A 61 -14.74 0.62 -14.10
CA GLN A 61 -15.47 -0.47 -14.75
C GLN A 61 -14.55 -1.50 -15.44
N GLU A 62 -13.28 -1.53 -15.06
CA GLU A 62 -12.25 -2.41 -15.64
C GLU A 62 -11.61 -3.30 -14.58
N GLU A 63 -11.15 -4.47 -15.00
CA GLU A 63 -10.37 -5.37 -14.15
C GLU A 63 -8.89 -5.25 -14.47
N VAL A 64 -8.15 -4.62 -13.56
CA VAL A 64 -6.73 -4.32 -13.74
C VAL A 64 -5.88 -5.38 -13.04
N LYS A 65 -4.90 -5.92 -13.75
CA LYS A 65 -3.95 -6.91 -13.20
C LYS A 65 -2.82 -6.23 -12.41
N PRO A 66 -2.35 -6.85 -11.32
CA PRO A 66 -1.23 -6.35 -10.55
C PRO A 66 0.06 -6.34 -11.36
N ASN A 67 1.01 -5.53 -10.90
CA ASN A 67 2.37 -5.54 -11.40
C ASN A 67 3.18 -6.66 -10.73
N TYR A 68 3.10 -7.87 -11.27
CA TYR A 68 3.81 -9.05 -10.72
C TYR A 68 5.33 -8.86 -10.61
N PHE A 69 5.95 -8.03 -11.45
CA PHE A 69 7.37 -7.74 -11.34
C PHE A 69 7.69 -6.99 -10.03
N LEU A 70 6.87 -5.99 -9.68
CA LEU A 70 7.03 -5.27 -8.41
C LEU A 70 6.76 -6.17 -7.21
N VAL A 71 5.74 -7.02 -7.27
CA VAL A 71 5.45 -8.01 -6.22
C VAL A 71 6.68 -8.88 -5.95
N TRP A 72 7.28 -9.42 -7.01
CA TRP A 72 8.49 -10.24 -6.90
C TRP A 72 9.70 -9.43 -6.39
N PHE A 73 9.87 -8.20 -6.88
CA PHE A 73 10.97 -7.33 -6.48
C PHE A 73 10.95 -7.00 -4.99
N TYR A 74 9.81 -6.57 -4.46
CA TYR A 74 9.69 -6.27 -3.02
C TYR A 74 9.79 -7.53 -2.15
N ALA A 75 9.26 -8.66 -2.60
CA ALA A 75 9.44 -9.93 -1.91
C ALA A 75 10.94 -10.34 -1.84
N LEU A 76 11.70 -10.12 -2.92
CA LEU A 76 13.14 -10.36 -2.94
C LEU A 76 13.88 -9.41 -1.99
N LEU A 77 13.55 -8.11 -2.01
CA LEU A 77 14.15 -7.13 -1.10
C LEU A 77 13.89 -7.49 0.36
N ALA A 78 12.66 -7.90 0.70
CA ALA A 78 12.33 -8.31 2.05
C ALA A 78 13.13 -9.53 2.50
N ARG A 79 13.42 -10.46 1.58
CA ARG A 79 14.22 -11.65 1.87
C ARG A 79 15.70 -11.34 2.06
N VAL A 80 16.26 -10.39 1.31
CA VAL A 80 17.70 -10.08 1.31
C VAL A 80 18.06 -9.01 2.33
N LEU A 81 17.25 -7.94 2.43
CA LEU A 81 17.51 -6.75 3.24
C LEU A 81 16.59 -6.64 4.47
N GLY A 82 15.57 -7.50 4.57
CA GLY A 82 14.57 -7.48 5.64
C GLY A 82 13.27 -6.77 5.25
N SER A 83 12.17 -7.16 5.89
CA SER A 83 10.81 -6.64 5.65
C SER A 83 10.73 -5.12 5.85
N THR A 84 11.36 -4.60 6.91
CA THR A 84 11.40 -3.16 7.20
C THR A 84 11.99 -2.33 6.07
N PHE A 85 13.05 -2.80 5.41
CA PHE A 85 13.62 -2.10 4.26
C PHE A 85 12.68 -2.10 3.07
N ALA A 86 12.07 -3.26 2.77
CA ALA A 86 11.13 -3.40 1.66
C ALA A 86 9.90 -2.51 1.83
N ILE A 87 9.30 -2.49 3.03
CA ILE A 87 8.16 -1.63 3.38
C ILE A 87 8.55 -0.17 3.18
N LYS A 88 9.64 0.29 3.80
CA LYS A 88 10.07 1.69 3.70
C LYS A 88 10.34 2.13 2.26
N LEU A 89 10.88 1.25 1.42
CA LEU A 89 11.10 1.56 0.01
C LEU A 89 9.76 1.68 -0.73
N MET A 90 8.80 0.82 -0.44
CA MET A 90 7.48 0.85 -1.05
C MET A 90 6.72 2.15 -0.73
N GLU A 91 6.61 2.49 0.56
CA GLU A 91 5.92 3.70 1.04
C GLU A 91 6.54 5.00 0.53
N SER A 92 7.83 4.98 0.15
CA SER A 92 8.50 6.16 -0.38
C SER A 92 7.90 6.66 -1.71
N GLY A 93 7.16 5.80 -2.43
CA GLY A 93 6.46 6.14 -3.67
C GLY A 93 5.16 6.93 -3.49
N GLU A 94 4.49 6.80 -2.34
CA GLU A 94 3.14 7.32 -2.12
C GLU A 94 3.07 8.84 -1.93
N LYS A 95 4.18 9.50 -1.61
CA LYS A 95 4.24 10.98 -1.50
C LYS A 95 3.82 11.69 -2.80
N THR A 96 3.85 11.00 -3.93
CA THR A 96 3.40 11.53 -5.23
C THR A 96 1.86 11.47 -5.38
N ALA A 97 1.17 10.61 -4.61
CA ALA A 97 -0.26 10.36 -4.73
C ALA A 97 -1.14 11.52 -4.22
N GLN A 98 -0.67 12.34 -3.28
CA GLN A 98 -1.39 13.51 -2.74
C GLN A 98 -1.96 14.45 -3.82
N THR A 99 -1.15 14.72 -4.85
CA THR A 99 -1.53 15.62 -5.94
C THR A 99 -2.59 14.97 -6.83
N ALA A 100 -2.54 13.65 -7.01
CA ALA A 100 -3.51 12.90 -7.80
C ALA A 100 -4.86 12.77 -7.07
N TYR A 101 -4.86 12.52 -5.76
CA TYR A 101 -6.09 12.51 -4.94
C TYR A 101 -6.83 13.85 -4.97
N SER A 102 -6.11 14.97 -4.86
CA SER A 102 -6.70 16.31 -4.94
C SER A 102 -7.41 16.56 -6.28
N LYS A 103 -6.88 16.01 -7.38
CA LYS A 103 -7.45 16.16 -8.73
C LYS A 103 -8.76 15.40 -8.90
N ILE A 104 -8.88 14.21 -8.31
CA ILE A 104 -10.05 13.34 -8.52
C ILE A 104 -11.11 13.46 -7.43
N SER A 105 -10.79 14.05 -6.27
CA SER A 105 -11.70 14.17 -5.11
C SER A 105 -12.99 14.94 -5.39
N SER A 106 -13.04 15.77 -6.42
CA SER A 106 -14.25 16.49 -6.85
C SER A 106 -15.24 15.60 -7.60
N GLN A 107 -14.77 14.50 -8.17
CA GLN A 107 -15.56 13.58 -8.99
C GLN A 107 -15.75 12.21 -8.33
N VAL A 108 -14.84 11.81 -7.44
CA VAL A 108 -14.89 10.55 -6.69
C VAL A 108 -14.90 10.87 -5.19
N PRO A 109 -16.08 10.89 -4.54
CA PRO A 109 -16.21 11.22 -3.12
C PRO A 109 -15.36 10.32 -2.21
N GLU A 110 -15.31 9.02 -2.50
CA GLU A 110 -14.56 8.01 -1.74
C GLU A 110 -13.05 8.22 -1.80
N ALA A 111 -12.54 8.97 -2.79
CA ALA A 111 -11.10 9.22 -2.94
C ALA A 111 -10.51 9.89 -1.69
N LYS A 112 -11.29 10.73 -0.99
CA LYS A 112 -10.85 11.38 0.23
C LYS A 112 -10.71 10.40 1.41
N ASP A 113 -11.63 9.44 1.50
CA ASP A 113 -11.63 8.45 2.57
C ASP A 113 -10.54 7.41 2.35
N ILE A 114 -10.32 6.97 1.11
CA ILE A 114 -9.19 6.10 0.73
C ILE A 114 -7.88 6.81 1.06
N TYR A 115 -7.70 8.05 0.62
CA TYR A 115 -6.48 8.82 0.92
C TYR A 115 -6.18 8.94 2.42
N LYS A 116 -7.22 9.07 3.25
CA LYS A 116 -7.04 9.09 4.70
C LYS A 116 -6.57 7.72 5.23
N GLN A 117 -7.13 6.64 4.70
CA GLN A 117 -6.72 5.28 5.04
C GLN A 117 -5.25 5.02 4.63
N GLU A 118 -4.82 5.50 3.46
CA GLU A 118 -3.40 5.44 3.06
C GLU A 118 -2.47 6.14 4.06
N ILE A 119 -2.83 7.33 4.52
CA ILE A 119 -2.04 8.01 5.57
C ILE A 119 -1.98 7.17 6.85
N ASP A 120 -3.10 6.55 7.23
CA ASP A 120 -3.16 5.70 8.43
C ASP A 120 -2.33 4.41 8.25
N HIS A 121 -2.27 3.84 7.04
CA HIS A 121 -1.40 2.73 6.65
C HIS A 121 0.07 3.13 6.79
N GLU A 122 0.50 4.22 6.14
CA GLU A 122 1.88 4.73 6.19
C GLU A 122 2.31 4.94 7.66
N GLN A 123 1.46 5.58 8.48
CA GLN A 123 1.75 5.81 9.89
C GLN A 123 1.88 4.52 10.70
N ALA A 124 1.02 3.53 10.44
CA ALA A 124 1.09 2.24 11.12
C ALA A 124 2.38 1.49 10.75
N LEU A 125 2.79 1.54 9.48
CA LEU A 125 4.03 0.93 8.99
C LEU A 125 5.27 1.63 9.55
N ILE A 126 5.28 2.96 9.67
CA ILE A 126 6.36 3.70 10.32
C ILE A 126 6.53 3.26 11.79
N ARG A 127 5.43 3.16 12.54
CA ARG A 127 5.47 2.72 13.95
C ARG A 127 6.04 1.30 14.06
N LEU A 128 5.62 0.41 13.16
CA LEU A 128 6.15 -0.95 13.09
C LEU A 128 7.68 -0.97 12.93
N ILE A 129 8.20 -0.12 12.05
CA ILE A 129 9.63 0.00 11.76
C ILE A 129 10.39 0.55 12.99
N ASP A 130 9.84 1.55 13.67
CA ASP A 130 10.45 2.13 14.87
C ASP A 130 10.49 1.13 16.04
N GLU A 131 9.43 0.33 16.21
CA GLU A 131 9.37 -0.75 17.21
C GLU A 131 10.44 -1.82 16.96
N GLU A 132 10.62 -2.28 15.71
CA GLU A 132 11.68 -3.23 15.36
C GLU A 132 13.07 -2.65 15.65
N LYS A 133 13.30 -1.37 15.35
CA LYS A 133 14.57 -0.69 15.60
C LYS A 133 14.86 -0.59 17.11
N LEU A 134 13.87 -0.22 17.91
CA LEU A 134 13.99 -0.15 19.38
C LEU A 134 14.30 -1.53 19.98
N TYR A 135 13.61 -2.57 19.53
CA TYR A 135 13.87 -3.95 19.96
C TYR A 135 15.32 -4.36 19.64
N TYR A 136 15.79 -4.09 18.42
CA TYR A 136 17.15 -4.41 18.02
C TYR A 136 18.20 -3.67 18.87
N MET A 137 18.02 -2.37 19.11
CA MET A 137 18.94 -1.58 19.95
C MET A 137 18.96 -2.08 21.40
N GLY A 138 17.83 -2.51 21.95
CA GLY A 138 17.76 -3.11 23.30
C GLY A 138 18.46 -4.47 23.38
N SER A 139 18.43 -5.26 22.30
CA SER A 139 19.06 -6.59 22.24
C SER A 139 20.59 -6.57 22.11
N VAL A 140 21.19 -5.44 21.69
CA VAL A 140 22.64 -5.27 21.55
C VAL A 140 23.31 -4.73 22.83
N VAL A 141 22.53 -4.19 23.77
CA VAL A 141 23.01 -3.60 25.03
C VAL A 141 23.00 -4.61 26.20
N LEU A 142 22.85 -5.92 25.92
CA LEU A 142 22.91 -7.00 26.91
C LEU A 142 24.12 -7.91 26.70
#